data_AF-A0A1Y1WP47-F1
#
_entry.id   AF-A0A1Y1WP47-F1
#
_cell.length_a   1.000
_cell.length_b   1.000
_cell.length_c   1.000
_cell.angle_alpha   90.00
_cell.angle_beta   90.00
_cell.angle_gamma   90.00
#
_symmetry.space_group_name_H-M   'P 1'
#
loop_
_entity.id
_entity.type
_entity.pdbx_description
1 polymer ?
#
loop_
_entity_poly.entity_id
_entity_poly.type
_entity_poly.pdbx_seq_one_letter_code
_entity_poly.pdbx_strand_id
1 'polypeptide(L)'
;MFWGFGYQSQSTIDGVLEKPDLTLEMLLDEDDLIPECKGHHTKLIEYLAQPENLSRMIELLAFGDDNYDEAKQFKYSLICSEIICCELWPILDGLSNHLEILDRFWSFIETDEPLVPYRANCFSRICIVLMQAKPQVMINFIKSKENSISNILKHIENSSISDLLLKLMLIEDMDNTYQIIEWLRDEHVISQLIDRLNPYNDPEQHSLIIQILLEINALNYNQVVMVAMADSIMNSGDDESLLSFAQSKKINKISLFDEIKDEEIFTKLIEFMFDNDAPYSTSSLINGINIIIELIRKYCSDIEQIEYQYHQYKLNQENNNSSSNNTKNGNSLTPQMEEVAKPSAEQIYMLAISINTILHIINSHLSDFKYLLSHPKSITGPVDTTLGKQVPLGSERLRICELFAEIMHLQYLFTSSPLFGEVVNSHEPQKDDSDQKDNDNENNQDDEPIRTIVDELVEIGDAFTELNILPICLKLFFDFPWNNFLHSVVFDMIAKIFNTYIYSLENPYSFFENVNDISIPLSYFNNGNPNIPEDEDEKCLKLSQQKMSMVRKCSYKLTISILKEGELTKKIVKAQRLNDFEVEQPRGVRLGYMGYITHISDEICKLIDTCGSALNKSNFKI
;
A
#
# COMPACT_ATOMS: atom_id res chain seq x y z
N MET A 1 -24.25 61.14 -13.97
CA MET A 1 -24.39 60.47 -15.28
C MET A 1 -24.15 58.99 -15.05
N PHE A 2 -24.89 58.00 -15.51
CA PHE A 2 -26.20 57.81 -16.13
C PHE A 2 -26.31 56.25 -16.17
N TRP A 3 -27.43 55.62 -15.77
CA TRP A 3 -27.70 54.15 -15.66
C TRP A 3 -27.14 53.44 -14.39
N GLY A 4 -27.85 52.55 -13.69
CA GLY A 4 -29.12 51.87 -13.97
C GLY A 4 -29.96 51.66 -12.71
N PHE A 5 -31.28 51.65 -12.92
CA PHE A 5 -32.31 51.38 -11.93
C PHE A 5 -32.05 50.06 -11.19
N GLY A 6 -32.01 50.11 -9.86
CA GLY A 6 -32.21 48.94 -9.02
C GLY A 6 -33.66 48.49 -9.11
N TYR A 7 -33.99 47.74 -10.17
CA TYR A 7 -35.02 46.73 -10.03
C TYR A 7 -34.42 45.69 -9.09
N GLN A 8 -34.87 45.66 -7.83
CA GLN A 8 -35.00 44.38 -7.17
C GLN A 8 -35.93 43.59 -8.09
N SER A 9 -35.38 42.72 -8.92
CA SER A 9 -36.17 41.70 -9.60
C SER A 9 -37.01 41.06 -8.51
N GLN A 10 -38.33 41.25 -8.54
CA GLN A 10 -39.22 40.40 -7.79
C GLN A 10 -38.80 38.98 -8.18
N SER A 11 -38.33 38.23 -7.19
CA SER A 11 -37.98 36.83 -7.38
C SER A 11 -39.17 36.17 -8.08
N THR A 12 -38.93 35.63 -9.27
CA THR A 12 -39.91 34.83 -10.04
C THR A 12 -40.44 33.70 -9.16
N ILE A 13 -39.60 33.21 -8.26
CA ILE A 13 -39.88 32.16 -7.27
C ILE A 13 -40.82 32.64 -6.16
N ASP A 14 -40.72 33.89 -5.67
CA ASP A 14 -41.73 34.44 -4.74
C ASP A 14 -43.13 34.45 -5.38
N GLY A 15 -43.23 34.75 -6.67
CA GLY A 15 -44.49 34.70 -7.42
C GLY A 15 -45.00 33.28 -7.72
N VAL A 16 -44.12 32.28 -7.72
CA VAL A 16 -44.48 30.86 -7.85
C VAL A 16 -44.90 30.28 -6.50
N LEU A 17 -44.16 30.60 -5.42
CA LEU A 17 -44.47 30.22 -4.02
C LEU A 17 -45.83 30.72 -3.54
N GLU A 18 -46.31 31.85 -4.08
CA GLU A 18 -47.63 32.42 -3.76
C GLU A 18 -48.81 31.74 -4.50
N LYS A 19 -48.55 30.81 -5.43
CA LYS A 19 -49.62 30.08 -6.16
C LYS A 19 -50.23 28.98 -5.28
N PRO A 20 -51.57 28.83 -5.26
CA PRO A 20 -52.25 27.83 -4.44
C PRO A 20 -52.08 26.38 -4.93
N ASP A 21 -51.67 26.17 -6.19
CA ASP A 21 -51.42 24.86 -6.81
C ASP A 21 -49.92 24.60 -6.97
N LEU A 22 -49.11 24.97 -5.97
CA LEU A 22 -47.66 24.79 -6.00
C LEU A 22 -47.31 23.29 -5.99
N THR A 23 -46.71 22.82 -7.07
CA THR A 23 -46.13 21.48 -7.19
C THR A 23 -44.61 21.60 -7.26
N LEU A 24 -43.89 20.63 -6.70
CA LEU A 24 -42.43 20.60 -6.71
C LEU A 24 -41.89 20.70 -8.15
N GLU A 25 -42.58 20.07 -9.11
CA GLU A 25 -42.19 20.08 -10.52
C GLU A 25 -42.25 21.48 -11.16
N MET A 26 -43.24 22.31 -10.78
CA MET A 26 -43.30 23.71 -11.22
C MET A 26 -42.14 24.55 -10.69
N LEU A 27 -41.60 24.17 -9.54
CA LEU A 27 -40.46 24.85 -8.92
C LEU A 27 -39.14 24.39 -9.55
N LEU A 28 -39.02 23.10 -9.91
CA LEU A 28 -37.86 22.51 -10.59
C LEU A 28 -37.68 22.98 -12.05
N ASP A 29 -38.73 23.50 -12.68
CA ASP A 29 -38.66 24.05 -14.04
C ASP A 29 -38.08 25.48 -14.08
N GLU A 30 -38.01 26.18 -12.95
CA GLU A 30 -37.49 27.56 -12.86
C GLU A 30 -35.95 27.59 -12.83
N ASP A 31 -35.35 28.43 -13.69
CA ASP A 31 -33.89 28.53 -13.84
C ASP A 31 -33.21 29.28 -12.67
N ASP A 32 -33.97 30.10 -11.92
CA ASP A 32 -33.47 30.89 -10.80
C ASP A 32 -33.44 30.10 -9.46
N LEU A 33 -33.86 28.82 -9.46
CA LEU A 33 -34.02 28.02 -8.25
C LEU A 33 -32.71 27.81 -7.48
N ILE A 34 -31.67 27.34 -8.18
CA ILE A 34 -30.35 27.08 -7.59
C ILE A 34 -29.68 28.35 -7.04
N PRO A 35 -29.63 29.48 -7.78
CA PRO A 35 -29.05 30.72 -7.23
C PRO A 35 -29.84 31.26 -6.04
N GLU A 36 -31.16 31.08 -5.97
CA GLU A 36 -31.96 31.49 -4.81
C GLU A 36 -31.81 30.55 -3.60
N CYS A 37 -31.66 29.24 -3.82
CA CYS A 37 -31.26 28.29 -2.78
C CYS A 37 -29.90 28.67 -2.17
N LYS A 38 -28.92 29.01 -3.02
CA LYS A 38 -27.60 29.51 -2.58
C LYS A 38 -27.68 30.89 -1.91
N GLY A 39 -28.68 31.70 -2.28
CA GLY A 39 -29.01 32.97 -1.64
C GLY A 39 -29.69 32.85 -0.27
N HIS A 40 -29.87 31.64 0.26
CA HIS A 40 -30.53 31.34 1.53
C HIS A 40 -31.96 31.89 1.66
N HIS A 41 -32.77 31.78 0.60
CA HIS A 41 -34.16 32.23 0.65
C HIS A 41 -35.00 31.40 1.64
N THR A 42 -35.40 31.99 2.78
CA THR A 42 -35.93 31.26 3.94
C THR A 42 -37.24 30.51 3.64
N LYS A 43 -38.18 31.14 2.93
CA LYS A 43 -39.47 30.52 2.59
C LYS A 43 -39.33 29.33 1.64
N LEU A 44 -38.41 29.44 0.69
CA LEU A 44 -38.10 28.38 -0.26
C LEU A 44 -37.47 27.18 0.45
N ILE A 45 -36.55 27.44 1.37
CA ILE A 45 -35.87 26.40 2.15
C ILE A 45 -36.85 25.71 3.09
N GLU A 46 -37.75 26.44 3.76
CA GLU A 46 -38.80 25.84 4.61
C GLU A 46 -39.77 24.98 3.82
N TYR A 47 -40.15 25.39 2.59
CA TYR A 47 -40.99 24.59 1.71
C TYR A 47 -40.27 23.32 1.23
N LEU A 48 -39.01 23.43 0.79
CA LEU A 48 -38.21 22.30 0.35
C LEU A 48 -37.88 21.31 1.49
N ALA A 49 -37.76 21.80 2.73
CA ALA A 49 -37.51 20.97 3.91
C ALA A 49 -38.73 20.17 4.39
N GLN A 50 -39.91 20.33 3.77
CA GLN A 50 -41.09 19.54 4.11
C GLN A 50 -40.90 18.06 3.68
N PRO A 51 -41.35 17.10 4.51
CA PRO A 51 -41.09 15.67 4.29
C PRO A 51 -41.69 15.14 2.98
N GLU A 52 -42.85 15.66 2.56
CA GLU A 52 -43.50 15.29 1.29
C GLU A 52 -42.65 15.72 0.09
N ASN A 53 -42.08 16.93 0.13
CA ASN A 53 -41.22 17.45 -0.92
C ASN A 53 -39.86 16.73 -0.95
N LEU A 54 -39.27 16.45 0.22
CA LEU A 54 -38.03 15.67 0.33
C LEU A 54 -38.20 14.25 -0.21
N SER A 55 -39.30 13.58 0.14
CA SER A 55 -39.62 12.25 -0.37
C SER A 55 -39.78 12.26 -1.90
N ARG A 56 -40.51 13.25 -2.42
CA ARG A 56 -40.69 13.41 -3.88
C ARG A 56 -39.39 13.72 -4.62
N MET A 57 -38.51 14.55 -4.04
CA MET A 57 -37.18 14.82 -4.59
C MET A 57 -36.33 13.56 -4.69
N ILE A 58 -36.38 12.70 -3.67
CA ILE A 58 -35.65 11.42 -3.66
C ILE A 58 -36.23 10.43 -4.66
N GLU A 59 -37.56 10.37 -4.81
CA GLU A 59 -38.19 9.54 -5.84
C GLU A 59 -37.77 9.94 -7.26
N LEU A 60 -37.80 11.24 -7.56
CA LEU A 60 -37.39 11.78 -8.86
C LEU A 60 -35.90 11.53 -9.15
N LEU A 61 -35.07 11.47 -8.11
CA LEU A 61 -33.64 11.28 -8.22
C LEU A 61 -33.25 9.81 -8.37
N ALA A 62 -33.78 8.92 -7.54
CA ALA A 62 -33.39 7.52 -7.49
C ALA A 62 -34.16 6.66 -8.51
N PHE A 63 -35.49 6.80 -8.59
CA PHE A 63 -36.34 5.91 -9.37
C PHE A 63 -36.83 6.54 -10.68
N GLY A 64 -36.91 7.88 -10.73
CA GLY A 64 -37.54 8.59 -11.83
C GLY A 64 -39.05 8.34 -11.84
N ASP A 65 -39.74 8.91 -12.82
CA ASP A 65 -41.19 8.79 -12.97
C ASP A 65 -41.53 8.59 -14.44
N ASP A 66 -42.15 7.45 -14.75
CA ASP A 66 -42.50 6.97 -16.10
C ASP A 66 -43.39 7.97 -16.88
N ASN A 67 -43.97 8.95 -16.20
CA ASN A 67 -44.76 9.99 -16.81
C ASN A 67 -43.93 11.10 -17.50
N TYR A 68 -42.61 11.14 -17.29
CA TYR A 68 -41.72 12.16 -17.86
C TYR A 68 -40.73 11.58 -18.88
N ASP A 69 -40.44 12.37 -19.93
CA ASP A 69 -39.39 12.04 -20.91
C ASP A 69 -38.01 11.90 -20.25
N GLU A 70 -37.12 11.06 -20.80
CA GLU A 70 -35.74 10.84 -20.30
C GLU A 70 -34.96 12.16 -20.09
N ALA A 71 -35.14 13.15 -20.97
CA ALA A 71 -34.50 14.46 -20.86
C ALA A 71 -35.00 15.26 -19.64
N LYS A 72 -36.29 15.16 -19.30
CA LYS A 72 -36.87 15.81 -18.12
C LYS A 72 -36.47 15.08 -16.84
N GLN A 73 -36.48 13.76 -16.86
CA GLN A 73 -35.99 12.95 -15.73
C GLN A 73 -34.51 13.26 -15.42
N PHE A 74 -33.67 13.39 -16.46
CA PHE A 74 -32.28 13.79 -16.31
C PHE A 74 -32.14 15.19 -15.71
N LYS A 75 -32.89 16.18 -16.21
CA LYS A 75 -32.89 17.55 -15.67
C LYS A 75 -33.31 17.57 -14.19
N TYR A 76 -34.42 16.92 -13.85
CA TYR A 76 -34.94 16.91 -12.47
C TYR A 76 -34.00 16.19 -11.50
N SER A 77 -33.45 15.03 -11.88
CA SER A 77 -32.49 14.30 -11.04
C SER A 77 -31.25 15.15 -10.70
N LEU A 78 -30.72 15.90 -11.68
CA LEU A 78 -29.56 16.78 -11.45
C LEU A 78 -29.91 17.97 -10.59
N ILE A 79 -31.03 18.65 -10.85
CA ILE A 79 -31.46 19.81 -10.05
C ILE A 79 -31.72 19.40 -8.60
N CYS A 80 -32.43 18.29 -8.37
CA CYS A 80 -32.66 17.76 -7.02
C CYS A 80 -31.35 17.42 -6.32
N SER A 81 -30.39 16.80 -7.02
CA SER A 81 -29.04 16.53 -6.49
C SER A 81 -28.32 17.83 -6.12
N GLU A 82 -28.35 18.85 -6.98
CA GLU A 82 -27.71 20.14 -6.70
C GLU A 82 -28.32 20.90 -5.53
N ILE A 83 -29.65 20.84 -5.35
CA ILE A 83 -30.32 21.45 -4.19
C ILE A 83 -29.83 20.82 -2.89
N ILE A 84 -29.76 19.48 -2.83
CA ILE A 84 -29.28 18.77 -1.64
C ILE A 84 -27.78 19.03 -1.43
N CYS A 85 -27.00 19.09 -2.50
CA CYS A 85 -25.58 19.45 -2.46
C CYS A 85 -25.31 20.93 -2.14
N CYS A 86 -26.32 21.80 -2.00
CA CYS A 86 -26.13 23.17 -1.49
C CYS A 86 -25.89 23.22 0.03
N GLU A 87 -25.85 22.08 0.71
CA GLU A 87 -25.51 21.94 2.14
C GLU A 87 -26.44 22.74 3.07
N LEU A 88 -27.70 22.90 2.66
CA LEU A 88 -28.68 23.67 3.41
C LEU A 88 -29.14 22.89 4.65
N TRP A 89 -28.82 23.42 5.84
CA TRP A 89 -29.07 22.74 7.12
C TRP A 89 -30.51 22.23 7.31
N PRO A 90 -31.59 22.98 7.00
CA PRO A 90 -32.96 22.47 7.19
C PRO A 90 -33.31 21.27 6.30
N ILE A 91 -32.75 21.20 5.09
CA ILE A 91 -32.94 20.09 4.15
C ILE A 91 -32.17 18.85 4.65
N LEU A 92 -30.91 19.04 5.06
CA LEU A 92 -30.08 17.95 5.59
C LEU A 92 -30.63 17.40 6.92
N ASP A 93 -31.14 18.27 7.79
CA ASP A 93 -31.76 17.86 9.06
C ASP A 93 -33.09 17.14 8.82
N GLY A 94 -33.90 17.61 7.87
CA GLY A 94 -35.12 16.91 7.42
C GLY A 94 -34.82 15.50 6.90
N LEU A 95 -33.81 15.35 6.04
CA LEU A 95 -33.37 14.04 5.54
C LEU A 95 -32.84 13.13 6.66
N SER A 96 -32.11 13.69 7.62
CA SER A 96 -31.52 12.93 8.73
C SER A 96 -32.56 12.45 9.75
N ASN A 97 -33.62 13.23 9.99
CA ASN A 97 -34.66 12.90 10.96
C ASN A 97 -35.68 11.88 10.41
N HIS A 98 -35.81 11.77 9.08
CA HIS A 98 -36.75 10.87 8.42
C HIS A 98 -36.05 9.62 7.84
N LEU A 99 -35.81 8.63 8.72
CA LEU A 99 -35.18 7.35 8.33
C LEU A 99 -35.92 6.61 7.20
N GLU A 100 -37.26 6.75 7.10
CA GLU A 100 -38.06 6.14 6.03
C GLU A 100 -37.67 6.66 4.63
N ILE A 101 -37.29 7.94 4.54
CA ILE A 101 -36.86 8.57 3.29
C ILE A 101 -35.47 8.07 2.91
N LEU A 102 -34.57 7.94 3.90
CA LEU A 102 -33.24 7.36 3.71
C LEU A 102 -33.31 5.88 3.33
N ASP A 103 -34.22 5.11 3.92
CA ASP A 103 -34.49 3.71 3.57
C ASP A 103 -34.90 3.58 2.11
N ARG A 104 -35.83 4.44 1.68
CA ARG A 104 -36.27 4.43 0.29
C ARG A 104 -35.16 4.84 -0.66
N PHE A 105 -34.35 5.82 -0.29
CA PHE A 105 -33.17 6.23 -1.04
C PHE A 105 -32.13 5.09 -1.14
N TRP A 106 -31.85 4.38 -0.04
CA TRP A 106 -30.90 3.27 -0.01
C TRP A 106 -31.35 2.06 -0.83
N SER A 107 -32.67 1.84 -0.95
CA SER A 107 -33.21 0.77 -1.81
C SER A 107 -32.83 0.90 -3.29
N PHE A 108 -32.29 2.05 -3.72
CA PHE A 108 -31.68 2.22 -5.04
C PHE A 108 -30.48 1.28 -5.24
N ILE A 109 -29.60 1.15 -4.25
CA ILE A 109 -28.39 0.30 -4.30
C ILE A 109 -28.72 -1.18 -4.08
N GLU A 110 -29.85 -1.49 -3.43
CA GLU A 110 -30.30 -2.86 -3.22
C GLU A 110 -30.80 -3.55 -4.50
N THR A 111 -30.97 -2.81 -5.60
CA THR A 111 -31.40 -3.38 -6.88
C THR A 111 -30.28 -4.19 -7.54
N ASP A 112 -30.64 -5.34 -8.13
CA ASP A 112 -29.68 -6.21 -8.86
C ASP A 112 -29.42 -5.72 -10.30
N GLU A 113 -30.13 -4.68 -10.77
CA GLU A 113 -29.98 -4.13 -12.12
C GLU A 113 -28.83 -3.12 -12.20
N PRO A 114 -28.12 -3.04 -13.35
CA PRO A 114 -27.02 -2.08 -13.50
C PRO A 114 -27.53 -0.65 -13.37
N LEU A 115 -26.95 0.09 -12.42
CA LEU A 115 -27.39 1.45 -12.10
C LEU A 115 -27.10 2.42 -13.24
N VAL A 116 -28.07 3.29 -13.52
CA VAL A 116 -27.92 4.35 -14.52
C VAL A 116 -26.82 5.34 -14.07
N PRO A 117 -25.77 5.61 -14.88
CA PRO A 117 -24.58 6.33 -14.42
C PRO A 117 -24.84 7.71 -13.80
N TYR A 118 -25.75 8.51 -14.38
CA TYR A 118 -26.04 9.84 -13.85
C TYR A 118 -26.82 9.78 -12.52
N ARG A 119 -27.67 8.78 -12.31
CA ARG A 119 -28.42 8.58 -11.06
C ARG A 119 -27.49 8.09 -9.95
N ALA A 120 -26.57 7.19 -10.27
CA ALA A 120 -25.53 6.74 -9.36
C ALA A 120 -24.62 7.89 -8.91
N ASN A 121 -24.28 8.84 -9.81
CA ASN A 121 -23.55 10.05 -9.46
C ASN A 121 -24.37 10.97 -8.53
N CYS A 122 -25.65 11.21 -8.84
CA CYS A 122 -26.52 11.97 -7.95
C CYS A 122 -26.62 11.33 -6.56
N PHE A 123 -26.77 10.01 -6.52
CA PHE A 123 -26.81 9.22 -5.30
C PHE A 123 -25.51 9.37 -4.50
N SER A 124 -24.35 9.11 -5.12
CA SER A 124 -23.06 9.17 -4.44
C SER A 124 -22.77 10.56 -3.88
N ARG A 125 -23.04 11.62 -4.66
CA ARG A 125 -22.86 13.01 -4.22
C ARG A 125 -23.68 13.34 -2.99
N ILE A 126 -24.94 12.91 -2.94
CA ILE A 126 -25.82 13.13 -1.78
C ILE A 126 -25.29 12.37 -0.57
N CYS A 127 -24.94 11.09 -0.74
CA CYS A 127 -24.36 10.31 0.35
C CYS A 127 -23.07 10.96 0.88
N ILE A 128 -22.19 11.45 0.00
CA ILE A 128 -20.95 12.14 0.40
C ILE A 128 -21.26 13.41 1.21
N VAL A 129 -22.19 14.24 0.74
CA VAL A 129 -22.61 15.46 1.46
C VAL A 129 -23.22 15.13 2.83
N LEU A 130 -24.05 14.09 2.91
CA LEU A 130 -24.63 13.65 4.18
C LEU A 130 -23.58 13.07 5.13
N MET A 131 -22.59 12.33 4.60
CA MET A 131 -21.45 11.84 5.39
C MET A 131 -20.58 13.00 5.91
N GLN A 132 -20.43 14.10 5.17
CA GLN A 132 -19.69 15.28 5.62
C GLN A 132 -20.47 16.11 6.64
N ALA A 133 -21.77 16.31 6.44
CA ALA A 133 -22.58 17.19 7.28
C ALA A 133 -23.09 16.51 8.57
N LYS A 134 -23.45 15.23 8.51
CA LYS A 134 -24.03 14.44 9.63
C LYS A 134 -23.48 13.00 9.64
N PRO A 135 -22.15 12.81 9.81
CA PRO A 135 -21.48 11.50 9.74
C PRO A 135 -22.10 10.46 10.68
N GLN A 136 -22.35 10.83 11.93
CA GLN A 136 -22.89 9.92 12.95
C GLN A 136 -24.22 9.26 12.57
N VAL A 137 -25.14 10.05 12.00
CA VAL A 137 -26.48 9.54 11.62
C VAL A 137 -26.34 8.61 10.43
N MET A 138 -25.56 9.01 9.42
CA MET A 138 -25.36 8.24 8.21
C MET A 138 -24.59 6.94 8.46
N ILE A 139 -23.54 6.95 9.28
CA ILE A 139 -22.77 5.73 9.61
C ILE A 139 -23.63 4.74 10.38
N ASN A 140 -24.36 5.20 11.40
CA ASN A 140 -25.26 4.32 12.16
C ASN A 140 -26.39 3.77 11.29
N PHE A 141 -26.89 4.57 10.36
CA PHE A 141 -27.86 4.14 9.35
C PHE A 141 -27.29 3.03 8.45
N ILE A 142 -26.12 3.24 7.84
CA ILE A 142 -25.47 2.26 6.96
C ILE A 142 -25.17 0.97 7.72
N LYS A 143 -24.71 1.06 8.98
CA LYS A 143 -24.47 -0.10 9.86
C LYS A 143 -25.74 -0.85 10.23
N SER A 144 -26.87 -0.15 10.36
CA SER A 144 -28.15 -0.79 10.68
C SER A 144 -28.74 -1.60 9.52
N LYS A 145 -28.23 -1.39 8.30
CA LYS A 145 -28.67 -2.10 7.10
C LYS A 145 -27.81 -3.34 6.88
N GLU A 146 -28.46 -4.47 6.67
CA GLU A 146 -27.77 -5.74 6.38
C GLU A 146 -27.17 -5.71 4.97
N ASN A 147 -25.96 -6.27 4.80
CA ASN A 147 -25.26 -6.39 3.52
C ASN A 147 -25.02 -5.06 2.76
N SER A 148 -24.99 -3.92 3.48
CA SER A 148 -24.76 -2.59 2.89
C SER A 148 -23.52 -2.54 2.01
N ILE A 149 -22.39 -3.08 2.50
CA ILE A 149 -21.16 -3.06 1.74
C ILE A 149 -21.23 -4.00 0.54
N SER A 150 -21.80 -5.20 0.70
CA SER A 150 -21.97 -6.11 -0.43
C SER A 150 -22.77 -5.48 -1.57
N ASN A 151 -23.82 -4.71 -1.27
CA ASN A 151 -24.59 -4.00 -2.30
C ASN A 151 -23.81 -2.86 -2.95
N ILE A 152 -22.97 -2.12 -2.20
CA ILE A 152 -22.05 -1.13 -2.77
C ILE A 152 -21.02 -1.81 -3.68
N LEU A 153 -20.46 -2.94 -3.24
CA LEU A 153 -19.46 -3.72 -3.99
C LEU A 153 -20.02 -4.35 -5.26
N LYS A 154 -21.32 -4.70 -5.30
CA LYS A 154 -21.99 -5.17 -6.52
C LYS A 154 -21.98 -4.11 -7.64
N HIS A 155 -22.11 -2.84 -7.28
CA HIS A 155 -22.20 -1.72 -8.23
C HIS A 155 -20.90 -0.94 -8.38
N ILE A 156 -19.77 -1.54 -7.98
CA ILE A 156 -18.46 -0.89 -7.96
C ILE A 156 -17.92 -0.52 -9.34
N GLU A 157 -18.47 -1.13 -10.40
CA GLU A 157 -18.19 -0.79 -11.80
C GLU A 157 -18.48 0.69 -12.10
N ASN A 158 -19.39 1.30 -11.33
CA ASN A 158 -19.69 2.71 -11.45
C ASN A 158 -18.70 3.55 -10.63
N SER A 159 -17.93 4.41 -11.32
CA SER A 159 -16.92 5.29 -10.71
C SER A 159 -17.46 6.16 -9.58
N SER A 160 -18.76 6.50 -9.61
CA SER A 160 -19.40 7.28 -8.56
C SER A 160 -19.62 6.48 -7.27
N ILE A 161 -19.90 5.19 -7.38
CA ILE A 161 -20.08 4.29 -6.23
C ILE A 161 -18.73 3.88 -5.64
N SER A 162 -17.70 3.72 -6.47
CA SER A 162 -16.34 3.53 -5.97
C SER A 162 -15.83 4.75 -5.19
N ASP A 163 -16.10 5.96 -5.68
CA ASP A 163 -15.77 7.20 -4.94
C ASP A 163 -16.56 7.30 -3.63
N LEU A 164 -17.82 6.85 -3.60
CA LEU A 164 -18.59 6.75 -2.36
C LEU A 164 -17.93 5.82 -1.34
N LEU A 165 -17.48 4.64 -1.77
CA LEU A 165 -16.79 3.68 -0.91
C LEU A 165 -15.46 4.27 -0.37
N LEU A 166 -14.70 4.95 -1.22
CA LEU A 166 -13.47 5.64 -0.82
C LEU A 166 -13.75 6.78 0.17
N LYS A 167 -14.79 7.58 -0.09
CA LYS A 167 -15.23 8.65 0.81
C LYS A 167 -15.73 8.15 2.15
N LEU A 168 -16.39 6.99 2.18
CA LEU A 168 -16.78 6.31 3.41
C LEU A 168 -15.56 5.89 4.24
N MET A 169 -14.47 5.48 3.60
CA MET A 169 -13.20 5.14 4.27
C MET A 169 -12.37 6.37 4.65
N LEU A 170 -12.62 7.51 4.02
CA LEU A 170 -11.94 8.80 4.22
C LEU A 170 -12.62 9.73 5.24
N ILE A 171 -13.63 9.27 5.98
CA ILE A 171 -14.35 10.15 6.91
C ILE A 171 -13.38 10.65 8.01
N GLU A 172 -13.18 11.97 8.05
CA GLU A 172 -12.23 12.70 8.92
C GLU A 172 -12.70 12.87 10.38
N ASP A 173 -13.57 11.99 10.88
CA ASP A 173 -14.03 12.01 12.27
C ASP A 173 -13.20 11.04 13.12
N MET A 174 -12.28 11.59 13.93
CA MET A 174 -11.36 10.84 14.79
C MET A 174 -12.02 9.75 15.65
N ASP A 175 -13.27 9.94 16.09
CA ASP A 175 -14.02 8.98 16.91
C ASP A 175 -14.69 7.84 16.11
N ASN A 176 -15.01 8.08 14.83
CA ASN A 176 -15.83 7.18 14.01
C ASN A 176 -15.00 6.30 13.08
N THR A 177 -13.83 6.78 12.65
CA THR A 177 -13.00 6.07 11.68
C THR A 177 -12.64 4.67 12.16
N TYR A 178 -12.31 4.51 13.45
CA TYR A 178 -12.03 3.20 14.05
C TYR A 178 -13.23 2.24 13.94
N GLN A 179 -14.43 2.71 14.30
CA GLN A 179 -15.62 1.88 14.29
C GLN A 179 -16.08 1.55 12.86
N ILE A 180 -15.73 2.36 11.87
CA ILE A 180 -15.99 2.08 10.47
C ILE A 180 -15.02 1.02 9.98
N ILE A 181 -13.73 1.13 10.33
CA ILE A 181 -12.71 0.16 9.93
C ILE A 181 -12.97 -1.23 10.54
N GLU A 182 -13.33 -1.31 11.82
CA GLU A 182 -13.68 -2.58 12.47
C GLU A 182 -14.91 -3.21 11.79
N TRP A 183 -15.92 -2.40 11.47
CA TRP A 183 -17.10 -2.87 10.75
C TRP A 183 -16.80 -3.33 9.32
N LEU A 184 -15.96 -2.60 8.57
CA LEU A 184 -15.52 -3.00 7.23
C LEU A 184 -14.72 -4.31 7.25
N ARG A 185 -14.00 -4.58 8.35
CA ARG A 185 -13.33 -5.87 8.54
C ARG A 185 -14.33 -6.99 8.80
N ASP A 186 -15.33 -6.77 9.66
CA ASP A 186 -16.36 -7.76 9.95
C ASP A 186 -17.18 -8.14 8.69
N GLU A 187 -17.36 -7.19 7.77
CA GLU A 187 -18.01 -7.41 6.47
C GLU A 187 -17.09 -8.07 5.41
N HIS A 188 -15.82 -8.36 5.75
CA HIS A 188 -14.83 -9.01 4.86
C HIS A 188 -14.70 -8.34 3.49
N VAL A 189 -14.64 -7.01 3.47
CA VAL A 189 -14.66 -6.20 2.25
C VAL A 189 -13.48 -6.53 1.35
N ILE A 190 -12.31 -6.80 1.92
CA ILE A 190 -11.10 -7.15 1.16
C ILE A 190 -11.26 -8.50 0.46
N SER A 191 -11.80 -9.50 1.14
CA SER A 191 -12.10 -10.82 0.55
C SER A 191 -13.06 -10.67 -0.64
N GLN A 192 -14.12 -9.87 -0.49
CA GLN A 192 -15.07 -9.60 -1.57
C GLN A 192 -14.44 -8.82 -2.73
N LEU A 193 -13.53 -7.88 -2.47
CA LEU A 193 -12.77 -7.18 -3.50
C LEU A 193 -11.84 -8.13 -4.27
N ILE A 194 -11.20 -9.07 -3.59
CA ILE A 194 -10.31 -10.07 -4.21
C ILE A 194 -11.10 -11.08 -5.04
N ASP A 195 -12.28 -11.52 -4.58
CA ASP A 195 -13.17 -12.37 -5.37
C ASP A 195 -13.60 -11.71 -6.70
N ARG A 196 -13.59 -10.36 -6.77
CA ARG A 196 -13.86 -9.61 -7.99
C ARG A 196 -12.65 -9.47 -8.93
N LEU A 197 -11.43 -9.80 -8.48
CA LEU A 197 -10.24 -9.91 -9.34
C LEU A 197 -10.22 -11.20 -10.18
N ASN A 198 -11.30 -11.97 -10.15
CA ASN A 198 -11.51 -13.17 -10.93
C ASN A 198 -11.23 -12.91 -12.44
N PRO A 199 -10.38 -13.73 -13.09
CA PRO A 199 -9.91 -13.50 -14.46
C PRO A 199 -10.99 -13.59 -15.56
N TYR A 200 -12.23 -13.92 -15.21
CA TYR A 200 -13.40 -13.83 -16.08
C TYR A 200 -14.08 -12.44 -16.08
N ASN A 201 -13.76 -11.57 -15.12
CA ASN A 201 -14.31 -10.22 -15.02
C ASN A 201 -13.55 -9.23 -15.91
N ASP A 202 -14.16 -8.07 -16.16
CA ASP A 202 -13.62 -7.08 -17.08
C ASP A 202 -12.33 -6.42 -16.54
N PRO A 203 -11.30 -6.18 -17.40
CA PRO A 203 -10.06 -5.53 -16.98
C PRO A 203 -10.22 -4.15 -16.35
N GLU A 204 -11.25 -3.37 -16.71
CA GLU A 204 -11.51 -2.07 -16.11
C GLU A 204 -11.91 -2.22 -14.65
N GLN A 205 -12.70 -3.25 -14.33
CA GLN A 205 -13.06 -3.59 -12.95
C GLN A 205 -11.81 -3.93 -12.16
N HIS A 206 -10.93 -4.78 -12.68
CA HIS A 206 -9.70 -5.13 -11.96
C HIS A 206 -8.85 -3.89 -11.64
N SER A 207 -8.72 -2.97 -12.58
CA SER A 207 -7.95 -1.73 -12.40
C SER A 207 -8.55 -0.84 -11.31
N LEU A 208 -9.88 -0.72 -11.28
CA LEU A 208 -10.62 0.05 -10.28
C LEU A 208 -10.52 -0.59 -8.89
N ILE A 209 -10.66 -1.92 -8.78
CA ILE A 209 -10.50 -2.64 -7.51
C ILE A 209 -9.13 -2.38 -6.89
N ILE A 210 -8.07 -2.42 -7.69
CA ILE A 210 -6.71 -2.18 -7.19
C ILE A 210 -6.53 -0.74 -6.80
N GLN A 211 -7.04 0.21 -7.59
CA GLN A 211 -6.98 1.61 -7.20
C GLN A 211 -7.61 1.80 -5.82
N ILE A 212 -8.76 1.17 -5.56
CA ILE A 212 -9.38 1.19 -4.23
C ILE A 212 -8.47 0.53 -3.19
N LEU A 213 -7.93 -0.67 -3.44
CA LEU A 213 -7.05 -1.35 -2.49
C LEU A 213 -5.77 -0.56 -2.18
N LEU A 214 -5.18 0.10 -3.19
CA LEU A 214 -4.00 0.95 -3.05
C LEU A 214 -4.34 2.23 -2.27
N GLU A 215 -5.49 2.84 -2.54
CA GLU A 215 -5.96 3.98 -1.77
C GLU A 215 -6.23 3.60 -0.32
N ILE A 216 -6.87 2.45 -0.05
CA ILE A 216 -7.01 1.90 1.31
C ILE A 216 -5.64 1.76 1.98
N ASN A 217 -4.63 1.24 1.29
CA ASN A 217 -3.29 1.16 1.84
C ASN A 217 -2.74 2.55 2.19
N ALA A 218 -2.86 3.54 1.28
CA ALA A 218 -2.44 4.92 1.51
C ALA A 218 -3.15 5.58 2.72
N LEU A 219 -4.42 5.28 2.96
CA LEU A 219 -5.15 5.82 4.12
C LEU A 219 -4.60 5.30 5.45
N ASN A 220 -4.21 4.02 5.51
CA ASN A 220 -3.59 3.45 6.70
C ASN A 220 -2.32 4.23 7.08
N TYR A 221 -1.51 4.65 6.10
CA TYR A 221 -0.31 5.46 6.38
C TYR A 221 -0.64 6.84 6.95
N ASN A 222 -1.60 7.56 6.35
CA ASN A 222 -1.95 8.89 6.80
C ASN A 222 -2.53 8.90 8.23
N GLN A 223 -3.29 7.86 8.59
CA GLN A 223 -3.81 7.69 9.96
C GLN A 223 -2.69 7.45 10.97
N VAL A 224 -1.72 6.58 10.68
CA VAL A 224 -0.56 6.34 11.55
C VAL A 224 0.25 7.62 11.76
N VAL A 225 0.47 8.41 10.70
CA VAL A 225 1.19 9.70 10.79
C VAL A 225 0.42 10.73 11.62
N MET A 226 -0.90 10.81 11.48
CA MET A 226 -1.76 11.69 12.28
C MET A 226 -1.79 11.31 13.76
N VAL A 227 -1.82 10.02 14.10
CA VAL A 227 -1.74 9.55 15.49
C VAL A 227 -0.37 9.88 16.10
N ALA A 228 0.72 9.67 15.36
CA ALA A 228 2.06 10.05 15.82
C ALA A 228 2.19 11.58 16.05
N MET A 229 1.50 12.40 15.24
CA MET A 229 1.39 13.84 15.46
C MET A 229 0.49 14.21 16.65
N ALA A 230 -0.60 13.48 16.87
CA ALA A 230 -1.50 13.70 18.00
C ALA A 230 -0.81 13.37 19.33
N ASP A 231 -0.09 12.25 19.41
CA ASP A 231 0.70 11.86 20.59
C ASP A 231 1.78 12.90 20.94
N SER A 232 2.41 13.51 19.92
CA SER A 232 3.40 14.59 20.12
C SER A 232 2.76 15.93 20.52
N ILE A 233 1.48 16.16 20.22
CA ILE A 233 0.73 17.33 20.73
C ILE A 233 0.22 17.07 22.17
N MET A 234 -0.18 15.83 22.50
CA MET A 234 -0.72 15.45 23.82
C MET A 234 0.31 15.51 24.95
N ASN A 235 1.60 15.37 24.67
CA ASN A 235 2.67 15.48 25.68
C ASN A 235 2.95 16.92 26.14
N SER A 236 2.20 17.93 25.64
CA SER A 236 2.42 19.34 25.93
C SER A 236 1.34 20.02 26.80
N GLY A 237 0.32 19.29 27.29
CA GLY A 237 -0.79 19.89 28.04
C GLY A 237 -1.35 19.03 29.18
N ASP A 238 -1.20 19.52 30.40
CA ASP A 238 -1.89 19.03 31.61
C ASP A 238 -3.41 19.31 31.50
N ASP A 239 -4.19 18.41 30.88
CA ASP A 239 -5.64 18.39 31.08
C ASP A 239 -6.15 16.94 31.19
N GLU A 240 -6.32 16.54 32.45
CA GLU A 240 -6.75 15.22 32.95
C GLU A 240 -8.16 14.79 32.48
N SER A 241 -8.84 15.63 31.69
CA SER A 241 -10.19 15.37 31.14
C SER A 241 -10.19 14.67 29.77
N LEU A 242 -9.04 14.53 29.11
CA LEU A 242 -8.87 13.77 27.86
C LEU A 242 -8.40 12.32 28.10
N LEU A 243 -8.05 11.98 29.36
CA LEU A 243 -7.50 10.68 29.76
C LEU A 243 -8.47 9.50 29.63
N SER A 244 -9.77 9.75 29.44
CA SER A 244 -10.75 8.68 29.15
C SER A 244 -10.94 8.40 27.66
N PHE A 245 -10.40 9.22 26.77
CA PHE A 245 -10.56 9.07 25.32
C PHE A 245 -9.41 8.29 24.67
N ALA A 246 -8.29 8.11 25.38
CA ALA A 246 -7.13 7.33 24.97
C ALA A 246 -6.93 6.09 25.85
N GLN A 247 -8.01 5.34 26.16
CA GLN A 247 -7.82 3.94 26.51
C GLN A 247 -7.28 3.22 25.26
N SER A 248 -5.96 3.13 25.25
CA SER A 248 -5.07 2.30 24.45
C SER A 248 -5.59 0.86 24.27
N LYS A 249 -6.58 0.67 23.41
CA LYS A 249 -6.79 -0.63 22.75
C LYS A 249 -5.89 -0.67 21.52
N LYS A 250 -4.71 -1.27 21.71
CA LYS A 250 -3.83 -1.91 20.70
C LYS A 250 -4.09 -1.49 19.24
N ILE A 251 -3.54 -0.34 18.84
CA ILE A 251 -3.64 0.23 17.49
C ILE A 251 -2.92 -0.65 16.43
N ASN A 252 -2.02 -1.54 16.83
CA ASN A 252 -1.33 -2.48 15.90
C ASN A 252 -2.21 -3.59 15.30
N LYS A 253 -3.50 -3.66 15.61
CA LYS A 253 -4.36 -4.76 15.16
C LYS A 253 -5.32 -4.39 14.02
N ILE A 254 -5.26 -3.18 13.46
CA ILE A 254 -6.39 -2.59 12.72
C ILE A 254 -5.98 -2.04 11.36
N SER A 255 -5.16 -2.77 10.59
CA SER A 255 -5.12 -2.51 9.16
C SER A 255 -6.11 -3.42 8.45
N LEU A 256 -7.07 -2.86 7.71
CA LEU A 256 -7.90 -3.64 6.77
C LEU A 256 -7.04 -4.40 5.78
N PHE A 257 -5.93 -3.79 5.39
CA PHE A 257 -4.98 -4.36 4.45
C PHE A 257 -4.24 -5.59 5.01
N ASP A 258 -4.27 -5.83 6.33
CA ASP A 258 -3.72 -7.06 6.91
C ASP A 258 -4.59 -8.28 6.60
N GLU A 259 -5.87 -8.12 6.23
CA GLU A 259 -6.73 -9.23 5.77
C GLU A 259 -6.19 -9.86 4.48
N ILE A 260 -5.47 -9.10 3.64
CA ILE A 260 -4.80 -9.67 2.46
C ILE A 260 -3.68 -10.64 2.86
N LYS A 261 -3.12 -10.50 4.07
CA LYS A 261 -2.05 -11.39 4.57
C LYS A 261 -2.57 -12.77 4.97
N ASP A 262 -3.89 -12.96 5.04
CA ASP A 262 -4.48 -14.27 5.34
C ASP A 262 -4.18 -15.28 4.22
N GLU A 263 -3.73 -16.46 4.61
CA GLU A 263 -3.24 -17.51 3.69
C GLU A 263 -4.30 -17.91 2.65
N GLU A 264 -5.56 -18.01 3.04
CA GLU A 264 -6.66 -18.41 2.15
C GLU A 264 -6.92 -17.35 1.07
N ILE A 265 -6.93 -16.07 1.46
CA ILE A 265 -7.20 -14.95 0.55
C ILE A 265 -6.03 -14.78 -0.42
N PHE A 266 -4.80 -14.88 0.09
CA PHE A 266 -3.60 -14.78 -0.74
C PHE A 266 -3.47 -15.96 -1.72
N THR A 267 -3.82 -17.17 -1.29
CA THR A 267 -3.82 -18.35 -2.18
C THR A 267 -4.83 -18.20 -3.32
N LYS A 268 -6.05 -17.72 -3.02
CA LYS A 268 -7.04 -17.41 -4.07
C LYS A 268 -6.53 -16.36 -5.07
N LEU A 269 -5.86 -15.32 -4.59
CA LEU A 269 -5.27 -14.31 -5.46
C LEU A 269 -4.26 -14.94 -6.44
N ILE A 270 -3.40 -15.82 -5.93
CA ILE A 270 -2.41 -16.56 -6.74
C ILE A 270 -3.09 -17.48 -7.76
N GLU A 271 -4.15 -18.19 -7.38
CA GLU A 271 -4.94 -19.02 -8.30
C GLU A 271 -5.52 -18.18 -9.46
N PHE A 272 -6.08 -17.01 -9.17
CA PHE A 272 -6.59 -16.09 -10.20
C PHE A 272 -5.49 -15.54 -11.12
N MET A 273 -4.27 -15.35 -10.62
CA MET A 273 -3.13 -14.88 -11.42
C MET A 273 -2.64 -15.94 -12.42
N PHE A 274 -2.68 -17.21 -12.03
CA PHE A 274 -2.12 -18.32 -12.84
C PHE A 274 -3.14 -19.03 -13.72
N ASP A 275 -4.43 -18.72 -13.64
CA ASP A 275 -5.42 -19.21 -14.60
C ASP A 275 -4.99 -18.86 -16.04
N ASN A 276 -4.80 -19.90 -16.86
CA ASN A 276 -4.34 -19.77 -18.25
C ASN A 276 -5.50 -19.86 -19.25
N ASP A 277 -6.68 -20.29 -18.81
CA ASP A 277 -7.83 -20.54 -19.67
C ASP A 277 -8.77 -19.31 -19.74
N ALA A 278 -8.69 -18.42 -18.76
CA ALA A 278 -9.52 -17.24 -18.66
C ALA A 278 -9.13 -16.10 -19.64
N PRO A 279 -10.12 -15.37 -20.20
CA PRO A 279 -9.90 -14.37 -21.26
C PRO A 279 -9.09 -13.14 -20.82
N TYR A 280 -9.17 -12.77 -19.54
CA TYR A 280 -8.53 -11.58 -18.98
C TYR A 280 -7.44 -11.92 -17.96
N SER A 281 -6.87 -13.13 -18.03
CA SER A 281 -5.83 -13.62 -17.12
C SER A 281 -4.61 -12.70 -17.02
N THR A 282 -4.24 -12.01 -18.10
CA THR A 282 -3.13 -11.02 -18.08
C THR A 282 -3.43 -9.86 -17.13
N SER A 283 -4.68 -9.39 -17.12
CA SER A 283 -5.10 -8.29 -16.24
C SER A 283 -4.99 -8.72 -14.79
N SER A 284 -5.61 -9.85 -14.41
CA SER A 284 -5.54 -10.39 -13.05
C SER A 284 -4.10 -10.67 -12.60
N LEU A 285 -3.22 -11.16 -13.48
CA LEU A 285 -1.80 -11.36 -13.17
C LEU A 285 -1.08 -10.05 -12.84
N ILE A 286 -1.17 -9.03 -13.70
CA ILE A 286 -0.52 -7.72 -13.49
C ILE A 286 -0.99 -7.10 -12.18
N ASN A 287 -2.29 -7.24 -11.94
CA ASN A 287 -2.99 -6.65 -10.84
C ASN A 287 -2.69 -7.34 -9.50
N GLY A 288 -2.64 -8.67 -9.49
CA GLY A 288 -2.15 -9.44 -8.35
C GLY A 288 -0.68 -9.14 -8.04
N ILE A 289 0.18 -9.02 -9.05
CA ILE A 289 1.58 -8.61 -8.84
C ILE A 289 1.66 -7.22 -8.18
N ASN A 290 0.86 -6.25 -8.62
CA ASN A 290 0.84 -4.91 -8.00
C ASN A 290 0.46 -4.96 -6.51
N ILE A 291 -0.53 -5.79 -6.14
CA ILE A 291 -0.92 -5.98 -4.74
C ILE A 291 0.24 -6.57 -3.93
N ILE A 292 0.94 -7.57 -4.47
CA ILE A 292 2.10 -8.18 -3.81
C ILE A 292 3.23 -7.17 -3.63
N ILE A 293 3.55 -6.39 -4.67
CA ILE A 293 4.56 -5.33 -4.59
C ILE A 293 4.21 -4.32 -3.50
N GLU A 294 2.94 -3.91 -3.43
CA GLU A 294 2.50 -2.94 -2.43
C GLU A 294 2.53 -3.50 -1.00
N LEU A 295 2.20 -4.78 -0.81
CA LEU A 295 2.35 -5.46 0.48
C LEU A 295 3.82 -5.49 0.94
N ILE A 296 4.75 -5.78 0.03
CA ILE A 296 6.18 -5.79 0.34
C ILE A 296 6.66 -4.38 0.66
N ARG A 297 6.27 -3.37 -0.13
CA ARG A 297 6.61 -1.96 0.15
C ARG A 297 6.06 -1.48 1.47
N LYS A 298 4.86 -1.93 1.83
CA LYS A 298 4.28 -1.64 3.14
C LYS A 298 5.11 -2.20 4.26
N TYR A 299 5.45 -3.47 4.16
CA TYR A 299 6.33 -4.10 5.13
C TYR A 299 7.70 -3.41 5.23
N CYS A 300 8.29 -3.00 4.10
CA CYS A 300 9.52 -2.18 4.11
C CYS A 300 9.34 -0.85 4.85
N SER A 301 8.23 -0.15 4.64
CA SER A 301 7.94 1.11 5.35
C SER A 301 7.73 0.89 6.85
N ASP A 302 7.06 -0.21 7.24
CA ASP A 302 6.89 -0.57 8.65
C ASP A 302 8.25 -0.82 9.34
N ILE A 303 9.20 -1.46 8.64
CA ILE A 303 10.59 -1.60 9.12
C ILE A 303 11.22 -0.22 9.35
N GLU A 304 11.17 0.66 8.34
CA GLU A 304 11.80 1.99 8.40
C GLU A 304 11.20 2.87 9.52
N GLN A 305 9.88 2.76 9.77
CA GLN A 305 9.22 3.48 10.86
C GLN A 305 9.72 3.02 12.23
N ILE A 306 9.84 1.70 12.45
CA ILE A 306 10.35 1.14 13.70
C ILE A 306 11.84 1.50 13.87
N GLU A 307 12.62 1.49 12.79
CA GLU A 307 14.02 1.94 12.81
C GLU A 307 14.15 3.40 13.21
N TYR A 308 13.30 4.27 12.66
CA TYR A 308 13.27 5.68 13.02
C TYR A 308 12.95 5.87 14.51
N GLN A 309 11.93 5.17 15.04
CA GLN A 309 11.59 5.20 16.46
C GLN A 309 12.77 4.74 17.32
N TYR A 310 13.42 3.64 16.95
CA TYR A 310 14.60 3.12 17.66
C TYR A 310 15.75 4.13 17.67
N HIS A 311 16.02 4.81 16.55
CA HIS A 311 17.05 5.82 16.45
C HIS A 311 16.76 7.05 17.35
N GLN A 312 15.50 7.51 17.38
CA GLN A 312 15.09 8.61 18.27
C GLN A 312 15.27 8.23 19.75
N TYR A 313 14.92 7.00 20.12
CA TYR A 313 15.14 6.47 21.47
C TYR A 313 16.62 6.50 21.87
N LYS A 314 17.51 6.03 20.97
CA LYS A 314 18.94 5.99 21.24
C LYS A 314 19.54 7.39 21.41
N LEU A 315 19.15 8.36 20.56
CA LEU A 315 19.57 9.76 20.69
C LEU A 315 19.16 10.37 22.03
N ASN A 316 17.95 10.06 22.51
CA ASN A 316 17.47 10.56 23.81
C ASN A 316 18.26 9.96 24.98
N GLN A 317 18.67 8.70 24.91
CA GLN A 317 19.56 8.10 25.92
C GLN A 317 20.95 8.76 25.94
N GLU A 318 21.55 9.01 24.76
CA GLU A 318 22.87 9.65 24.66
C GLU A 318 22.84 11.11 25.16
N ASN A 319 21.76 11.85 24.91
CA ASN A 319 21.57 13.21 25.42
C ASN A 319 21.36 13.25 26.94
N ASN A 320 20.64 12.29 27.51
CA ASN A 320 20.45 12.17 28.96
C ASN A 320 21.75 11.78 29.68
N ASN A 321 22.55 10.87 29.12
CA ASN A 321 23.85 10.49 29.68
C ASN A 321 24.91 11.61 29.58
N SER A 322 24.86 12.43 28.52
CA SER A 322 25.75 13.59 28.34
C SER A 322 25.43 14.74 29.32
N SER A 323 24.16 14.90 29.71
CA SER A 323 23.71 15.93 30.66
C SER A 323 24.03 15.60 32.12
N SER A 324 24.21 14.31 32.44
CA SER A 324 24.52 13.89 33.81
C SER A 324 25.98 14.13 34.24
N ASN A 325 26.90 14.39 33.30
CA ASN A 325 28.32 14.61 33.61
C ASN A 325 28.73 16.09 33.76
N ASN A 326 27.84 17.06 33.50
CA ASN A 326 28.19 18.50 33.55
C ASN A 326 27.38 19.37 34.53
N THR A 327 26.57 18.79 35.42
CA THR A 327 25.73 19.58 36.35
C THR A 327 26.23 19.55 37.79
N LYS A 328 27.43 20.11 38.01
CA LYS A 328 27.82 20.74 39.29
C LYS A 328 28.07 22.22 39.05
N ASN A 329 27.01 22.98 38.76
CA ASN A 329 26.86 24.39 39.15
C ASN A 329 25.46 24.89 38.77
N GLY A 330 24.89 25.69 39.67
CA GLY A 330 23.46 25.99 39.77
C GLY A 330 22.81 26.73 38.59
N ASN A 331 21.49 26.55 38.55
CA ASN A 331 20.45 27.35 37.88
C ASN A 331 20.51 27.50 36.36
N SER A 332 19.76 26.64 35.66
CA SER A 332 18.92 27.05 34.52
C SER A 332 17.80 26.04 34.30
N LEU A 333 16.64 26.52 33.86
CA LEU A 333 15.44 25.74 33.60
C LEU A 333 15.75 24.62 32.59
N THR A 334 15.52 23.36 32.98
CA THR A 334 15.52 22.22 32.06
C THR A 334 14.22 22.25 31.24
N PRO A 335 14.26 22.30 29.90
CA PRO A 335 13.13 21.82 29.12
C PRO A 335 13.02 20.32 29.38
N GLN A 336 11.86 19.86 29.85
CA GLN A 336 11.55 18.43 29.91
C GLN A 336 11.50 17.92 28.47
N MET A 337 12.57 17.26 28.00
CA MET A 337 12.58 16.56 26.73
C MET A 337 11.88 15.21 26.92
N GLU A 338 10.97 14.90 25.99
CA GLU A 338 10.12 13.72 25.93
C GLU A 338 10.90 12.39 26.09
N GLU A 339 10.43 11.51 26.99
CA GLU A 339 10.86 10.10 27.00
C GLU A 339 10.23 9.37 25.80
N VAL A 340 10.96 9.28 24.69
CA VAL A 340 10.60 8.36 23.59
C VAL A 340 10.71 6.92 24.10
N ALA A 341 9.67 6.11 23.96
CA ALA A 341 9.66 4.71 24.41
C ALA A 341 10.38 3.78 23.41
N LYS A 342 11.11 2.78 23.93
CA LYS A 342 11.69 1.67 23.12
C LYS A 342 10.57 1.00 22.30
N PRO A 343 10.81 0.61 21.02
CA PRO A 343 9.84 -0.19 20.27
C PRO A 343 9.41 -1.44 21.08
N SER A 344 8.10 -1.74 21.07
CA SER A 344 7.56 -2.80 21.92
C SER A 344 7.97 -4.17 21.39
N ALA A 345 8.20 -5.14 22.29
CA ALA A 345 8.52 -6.51 21.89
C ALA A 345 7.43 -7.14 21.00
N GLU A 346 6.16 -6.74 21.20
CA GLU A 346 5.04 -7.15 20.34
C GLU A 346 5.18 -6.62 18.90
N GLN A 347 5.66 -5.40 18.68
CA GLN A 347 5.87 -4.83 17.33
C GLN A 347 6.95 -5.58 16.56
N ILE A 348 8.07 -5.86 17.24
CA ILE A 348 9.21 -6.57 16.67
C ILE A 348 8.83 -8.02 16.33
N TYR A 349 8.04 -8.67 17.18
CA TYR A 349 7.53 -10.02 16.93
C TYR A 349 6.54 -10.07 15.75
N MET A 350 5.60 -9.12 15.67
CA MET A 350 4.67 -9.03 14.53
C MET A 350 5.40 -8.77 13.22
N LEU A 351 6.43 -7.92 13.25
CA LEU A 351 7.31 -7.67 12.10
C LEU A 351 7.95 -9.00 11.64
N ALA A 352 8.51 -9.77 12.57
CA ALA A 352 9.21 -11.02 12.28
C ALA A 352 8.36 -12.10 11.56
N ILE A 353 7.04 -12.07 11.71
CA ILE A 353 6.13 -13.13 11.24
C ILE A 353 5.21 -12.67 10.10
N SER A 354 4.82 -11.40 10.07
CA SER A 354 3.67 -10.92 9.27
C SER A 354 3.76 -11.17 7.76
N ILE A 355 4.95 -11.37 7.19
CA ILE A 355 5.15 -11.60 5.75
C ILE A 355 5.67 -13.00 5.42
N ASN A 356 5.97 -13.86 6.41
CA ASN A 356 6.61 -15.16 6.17
C ASN A 356 5.75 -16.07 5.30
N THR A 357 4.45 -16.16 5.61
CA THR A 357 3.48 -16.96 4.82
C THR A 357 3.41 -16.48 3.37
N ILE A 358 3.40 -15.16 3.17
CA ILE A 358 3.35 -14.55 1.83
C ILE A 358 4.62 -14.90 1.04
N LEU A 359 5.80 -14.72 1.64
CA LEU A 359 7.08 -15.06 1.02
C LEU A 359 7.14 -16.56 0.68
N HIS A 360 6.64 -17.42 1.56
CA HIS A 360 6.60 -18.86 1.32
C HIS A 360 5.75 -19.25 0.11
N ILE A 361 4.54 -18.67 0.00
CA ILE A 361 3.64 -18.90 -1.14
C ILE A 361 4.29 -18.38 -2.43
N ILE A 362 4.89 -17.19 -2.40
CA ILE A 362 5.61 -16.64 -3.56
C ILE A 362 6.75 -17.57 -3.98
N ASN A 363 7.53 -18.08 -3.02
CA ASN A 363 8.65 -19.00 -3.27
C ASN A 363 8.17 -20.26 -4.02
N SER A 364 7.05 -20.82 -3.59
CA SER A 364 6.43 -22.01 -4.20
C SER A 364 6.05 -21.80 -5.68
N HIS A 365 5.68 -20.58 -6.06
CA HIS A 365 5.27 -20.22 -7.42
C HIS A 365 6.35 -19.52 -8.27
N LEU A 366 7.60 -19.41 -7.79
CA LEU A 366 8.70 -18.77 -8.56
C LEU A 366 8.95 -19.45 -9.91
N SER A 367 8.73 -20.76 -9.99
CA SER A 367 8.87 -21.51 -11.24
C SER A 367 7.85 -21.07 -12.30
N ASP A 368 6.63 -20.75 -11.89
CA ASP A 368 5.57 -20.27 -12.76
C ASP A 368 5.85 -18.82 -13.21
N PHE A 369 6.30 -17.95 -12.31
CA PHE A 369 6.74 -16.60 -12.66
C PHE A 369 7.90 -16.60 -13.68
N LYS A 370 8.87 -17.52 -13.53
CA LYS A 370 9.93 -17.72 -14.52
C LYS A 370 9.37 -18.15 -15.87
N TYR A 371 8.39 -19.05 -15.88
CA TYR A 371 7.75 -19.49 -17.12
C TYR A 371 7.11 -18.31 -17.86
N LEU A 372 6.42 -17.43 -17.13
CA LEU A 372 5.79 -16.21 -17.68
C LEU A 372 6.81 -15.17 -18.18
N LEU A 373 7.99 -15.07 -17.56
CA LEU A 373 9.09 -14.26 -18.12
C LEU A 373 9.53 -14.76 -19.50
N SER A 374 9.49 -16.07 -19.74
CA SER A 374 9.86 -16.65 -21.04
C SER A 374 8.69 -16.61 -22.03
N HIS A 375 7.48 -16.94 -21.58
CA HIS A 375 6.27 -17.08 -22.36
C HIS A 375 5.12 -16.22 -21.78
N PRO A 376 5.11 -14.90 -22.06
CA PRO A 376 4.05 -14.02 -21.58
C PRO A 376 2.72 -14.33 -22.28
N LYS A 377 1.62 -14.24 -21.53
CA LYS A 377 0.26 -14.56 -21.98
C LYS A 377 -0.25 -13.53 -23.02
N SER A 378 0.13 -12.27 -22.86
CA SER A 378 -0.31 -11.15 -23.71
C SER A 378 0.37 -11.03 -25.08
N ILE A 379 1.50 -11.71 -25.32
CA ILE A 379 2.27 -11.53 -26.55
C ILE A 379 1.90 -12.60 -27.58
N THR A 380 1.02 -12.23 -28.51
CA THR A 380 0.59 -13.08 -29.63
C THR A 380 1.55 -13.03 -30.84
N GLY A 381 2.53 -12.11 -30.86
CA GLY A 381 3.53 -12.04 -31.92
C GLY A 381 4.27 -10.70 -32.02
N PRO A 382 5.13 -10.53 -33.03
CA PRO A 382 5.83 -9.27 -33.28
C PRO A 382 4.86 -8.19 -33.77
N VAL A 383 4.98 -7.00 -33.20
CA VAL A 383 4.18 -5.81 -33.55
C VAL A 383 4.99 -4.93 -34.50
N ASP A 384 4.31 -4.33 -35.48
CA ASP A 384 4.93 -3.36 -36.39
C ASP A 384 5.23 -2.05 -35.67
N THR A 385 6.51 -1.70 -35.55
CA THR A 385 6.97 -0.40 -35.03
C THR A 385 7.62 0.43 -36.14
N THR A 386 7.90 1.71 -35.87
CA THR A 386 8.64 2.61 -36.79
C THR A 386 10.05 2.11 -37.12
N LEU A 387 10.59 1.20 -36.31
CA LEU A 387 11.89 0.53 -36.49
C LEU A 387 11.76 -0.88 -37.11
N GLY A 388 10.55 -1.30 -37.48
CA GLY A 388 10.24 -2.62 -38.05
C GLY A 388 9.46 -3.52 -37.08
N LYS A 389 9.37 -4.81 -37.40
CA LYS A 389 8.68 -5.79 -36.55
C LYS A 389 9.48 -6.08 -35.28
N GLN A 390 8.97 -5.68 -34.13
CA GLN A 390 9.60 -5.92 -32.83
C GLN A 390 8.64 -6.67 -31.91
N VAL A 391 9.16 -7.63 -31.16
CA VAL A 391 8.40 -8.27 -30.08
C VAL A 391 8.38 -7.32 -28.91
N PRO A 392 7.21 -6.90 -28.39
CA PRO A 392 7.15 -6.01 -27.23
C PRO A 392 7.68 -6.72 -25.97
N LEU A 393 8.06 -5.96 -24.95
CA LEU A 393 8.43 -6.54 -23.65
C LEU A 393 7.22 -7.21 -22.99
N GLY A 394 6.03 -6.60 -23.13
CA GLY A 394 4.83 -6.97 -22.38
C GLY A 394 4.85 -6.36 -20.97
N SER A 395 3.69 -5.92 -20.49
CA SER A 395 3.51 -5.42 -19.13
C SER A 395 3.76 -6.50 -18.08
N GLU A 396 3.42 -7.75 -18.38
CA GLU A 396 3.66 -8.92 -17.50
C GLU A 396 5.14 -9.07 -17.14
N ARG A 397 6.04 -9.06 -18.13
CA ARG A 397 7.47 -9.22 -17.89
C ARG A 397 8.03 -8.09 -17.03
N LEU A 398 7.62 -6.85 -17.30
CA LEU A 398 8.05 -5.69 -16.51
C LEU A 398 7.60 -5.82 -15.06
N ARG A 399 6.33 -6.17 -14.82
CA ARG A 399 5.75 -6.30 -13.48
C ARG A 399 6.39 -7.44 -12.69
N ILE A 400 6.67 -8.59 -13.33
CA ILE A 400 7.41 -9.69 -12.68
C ILE A 400 8.84 -9.24 -12.32
N CYS A 401 9.52 -8.50 -13.20
CA CYS A 401 10.84 -7.95 -12.85
C CYS A 401 10.78 -6.95 -11.69
N GLU A 402 9.73 -6.13 -11.60
CA GLU A 402 9.50 -5.22 -10.47
C GLU A 402 9.28 -5.98 -9.16
N LEU A 403 8.47 -7.04 -9.18
CA LEU A 403 8.29 -7.92 -8.01
C LEU A 403 9.62 -8.50 -7.54
N PHE A 404 10.44 -9.02 -8.46
CA PHE A 404 11.75 -9.55 -8.12
C PHE A 404 12.70 -8.48 -7.57
N ALA A 405 12.64 -7.25 -8.08
CA ALA A 405 13.44 -6.16 -7.56
C ALA A 405 13.01 -5.78 -6.14
N GLU A 406 11.71 -5.74 -5.88
CA GLU A 406 11.16 -5.41 -4.55
C GLU A 406 11.47 -6.49 -3.51
N ILE A 407 11.48 -7.78 -3.88
CA ILE A 407 11.93 -8.87 -2.98
C ILE A 407 13.42 -8.71 -2.63
N MET A 408 14.27 -8.40 -3.62
CA MET A 408 15.69 -8.13 -3.37
C MET A 408 15.91 -6.85 -2.56
N HIS A 409 15.04 -5.86 -2.74
CA HIS A 409 15.03 -4.64 -1.94
C HIS A 409 14.70 -4.94 -0.47
N LEU A 410 13.67 -5.76 -0.22
CA LEU A 410 13.32 -6.24 1.11
C LEU A 410 14.49 -6.97 1.77
N GLN A 411 15.15 -7.89 1.05
CA GLN A 411 16.32 -8.60 1.56
C GLN A 411 17.46 -7.64 1.95
N TYR A 412 17.71 -6.63 1.11
CA TYR A 412 18.69 -5.59 1.39
C TYR A 412 18.33 -4.80 2.65
N LEU A 413 17.13 -4.23 2.70
CA LEU A 413 16.66 -3.37 3.79
C LEU A 413 16.74 -4.10 5.12
N PHE A 414 16.20 -5.33 5.17
CA PHE A 414 16.24 -6.18 6.36
C PHE A 414 17.68 -6.49 6.81
N THR A 415 18.58 -6.80 5.87
CA THR A 415 19.98 -7.12 6.19
C THR A 415 20.76 -5.90 6.69
N SER A 416 20.44 -4.71 6.19
CA SER A 416 21.02 -3.45 6.64
C SER A 416 20.41 -2.91 7.94
N SER A 417 19.29 -3.48 8.37
CA SER A 417 18.53 -2.98 9.52
C SER A 417 19.32 -3.11 10.82
N PRO A 418 19.38 -2.06 11.67
CA PRO A 418 19.92 -2.19 13.02
C PRO A 418 19.08 -3.13 13.90
N LEU A 419 17.83 -3.39 13.52
CA LEU A 419 16.90 -4.27 14.22
C LEU A 419 17.08 -5.75 13.87
N PHE A 420 17.99 -6.09 12.95
CA PHE A 420 18.21 -7.47 12.48
C PHE A 420 18.34 -8.47 13.64
N GLY A 421 19.15 -8.16 14.65
CA GLY A 421 19.32 -9.01 15.83
C GLY A 421 18.06 -9.15 16.67
N GLU A 422 17.34 -8.04 16.93
CA GLU A 422 16.11 -8.04 17.72
C GLU A 422 14.97 -8.79 17.01
N VAL A 423 14.86 -8.67 15.69
CA VAL A 423 13.83 -9.37 14.90
C VAL A 423 14.11 -10.87 14.81
N VAL A 424 15.38 -11.25 14.56
CA VAL A 424 15.79 -12.66 14.50
C VAL A 424 15.61 -13.37 15.83
N ASN A 425 15.83 -12.65 16.94
CA ASN A 425 15.69 -13.19 18.29
C ASN A 425 14.30 -12.98 18.91
N SER A 426 13.34 -12.44 18.15
CA SER A 426 11.98 -12.24 18.65
C SER A 426 11.28 -13.58 18.93
N HIS A 427 10.58 -13.68 20.06
CA HIS A 427 9.82 -14.85 20.50
C HIS A 427 8.39 -14.41 20.82
N GLU A 428 7.44 -15.35 20.78
CA GLU A 428 6.04 -15.05 21.11
C GLU A 428 5.95 -14.40 22.50
N PRO A 429 5.27 -13.25 22.65
CA PRO A 429 5.12 -12.62 23.95
C PRO A 429 4.40 -13.61 24.89
N GLN A 430 5.06 -13.98 25.99
CA GLN A 430 4.45 -14.81 27.03
C GLN A 430 3.17 -14.11 27.51
N LYS A 431 2.02 -14.77 27.36
CA LYS A 431 0.78 -14.32 27.98
C LYS A 431 0.99 -14.34 29.50
N ASP A 432 0.87 -13.17 30.14
CA ASP A 432 0.76 -13.05 31.59
C ASP A 432 -0.52 -13.74 32.06
N ASP A 433 -0.51 -15.06 32.17
CA ASP A 433 -1.45 -15.78 33.04
C ASP A 433 -0.72 -16.05 34.35
N SER A 434 -0.88 -15.11 35.28
CA SER A 434 -0.66 -15.33 36.70
C SER A 434 -1.63 -16.41 37.19
N ASP A 435 -1.26 -17.69 37.09
CA ASP A 435 -1.65 -18.77 38.00
C ASP A 435 -1.13 -20.12 37.49
N GLN A 436 0.08 -20.51 37.90
CA GLN A 436 0.36 -21.77 38.60
C GLN A 436 1.86 -21.92 38.81
N LYS A 437 2.27 -21.73 40.07
CA LYS A 437 3.49 -22.34 40.60
C LYS A 437 3.30 -23.85 40.65
N ASP A 438 4.43 -24.53 40.48
CA ASP A 438 4.68 -25.94 40.77
C ASP A 438 4.18 -26.94 39.72
N ASN A 439 5.08 -27.27 38.78
CA ASN A 439 5.57 -28.64 38.64
C ASN A 439 6.83 -28.67 37.76
N ASP A 440 7.97 -28.85 38.43
CA ASP A 440 9.13 -29.51 37.83
C ASP A 440 8.70 -30.88 37.29
N ASN A 441 8.79 -31.09 35.98
CA ASN A 441 9.33 -32.31 35.36
C ASN A 441 9.20 -32.26 33.83
N GLU A 442 10.35 -32.45 33.17
CA GLU A 442 10.56 -33.17 31.92
C GLU A 442 9.42 -33.14 30.87
N ASN A 443 9.60 -32.30 29.85
CA ASN A 443 9.52 -32.75 28.47
C ASN A 443 10.40 -31.85 27.59
N ASN A 444 11.58 -32.35 27.24
CA ASN A 444 12.29 -31.96 26.03
C ASN A 444 11.39 -32.36 24.85
N GLN A 445 10.48 -31.48 24.43
CA GLN A 445 10.05 -31.45 23.05
C GLN A 445 10.97 -30.44 22.37
N ASP A 446 11.69 -30.92 21.36
CA ASP A 446 12.43 -30.09 20.43
C ASP A 446 11.45 -29.07 19.84
N ASP A 447 11.37 -27.87 20.43
CA ASP A 447 10.69 -26.74 19.81
C ASP A 447 11.45 -26.44 18.51
N GLU A 448 10.87 -26.86 17.38
CA GLU A 448 11.37 -26.52 16.06
C GLU A 448 11.61 -25.00 16.01
N PRO A 449 12.80 -24.54 15.59
CA PRO A 449 13.08 -23.12 15.57
C PRO A 449 12.07 -22.45 14.66
N ILE A 450 11.30 -21.49 15.21
CA ILE A 450 10.33 -20.68 14.47
C ILE A 450 11.01 -20.21 13.18
N ARG A 451 10.46 -20.59 12.02
CA ARG A 451 11.00 -20.23 10.71
C ARG A 451 10.99 -18.72 10.60
N THR A 452 12.17 -18.13 10.44
CA THR A 452 12.32 -16.67 10.46
C THR A 452 12.20 -16.10 9.06
N ILE A 453 11.90 -14.80 8.96
CA ILE A 453 11.91 -14.08 7.67
C ILE A 453 13.25 -14.24 6.92
N VAL A 454 14.35 -14.42 7.65
CA VAL A 454 15.66 -14.68 7.06
C VAL A 454 15.70 -16.02 6.35
N ASP A 455 15.05 -17.05 6.88
CA ASP A 455 15.00 -18.36 6.22
C ASP A 455 14.25 -18.27 4.90
N GLU A 456 13.08 -17.62 4.90
CA GLU A 456 12.28 -17.43 3.68
C GLU A 456 13.03 -16.61 2.63
N LEU A 457 13.68 -15.50 3.03
CA LEU A 457 14.46 -14.66 2.11
C LEU A 457 15.69 -15.40 1.54
N VAL A 458 16.37 -16.21 2.36
CA VAL A 458 17.52 -17.02 1.92
C VAL A 458 17.07 -18.10 0.95
N GLU A 459 15.95 -18.78 1.24
CA GLU A 459 15.38 -19.79 0.35
C GLU A 459 14.94 -19.20 -1.00
N ILE A 460 14.29 -18.03 -0.99
CA ILE A 460 13.94 -17.33 -2.23
C ILE A 460 15.21 -16.98 -3.03
N GLY A 461 16.26 -16.47 -2.38
CA GLY A 461 17.51 -16.17 -3.06
C GLY A 461 18.22 -17.42 -3.63
N ASP A 462 18.16 -18.54 -2.92
CA ASP A 462 18.66 -19.82 -3.43
C ASP A 462 17.83 -20.29 -4.64
N ALA A 463 16.49 -20.19 -4.57
CA ALA A 463 15.59 -20.49 -5.68
C ALA A 463 15.85 -19.59 -6.91
N PHE A 464 16.14 -18.30 -6.72
CA PHE A 464 16.52 -17.38 -7.81
C PHE A 464 17.76 -17.85 -8.56
N THR A 465 18.73 -18.40 -7.83
CA THR A 465 19.97 -18.94 -8.38
C THR A 465 19.69 -20.24 -9.15
N GLU A 466 18.96 -21.19 -8.55
CA GLU A 466 18.62 -22.47 -9.17
C GLU A 466 17.80 -22.29 -10.47
N LEU A 467 16.82 -21.38 -10.41
CA LEU A 467 15.96 -21.08 -11.53
C LEU A 467 16.61 -20.17 -12.59
N ASN A 468 17.81 -19.66 -12.35
CA ASN A 468 18.52 -18.72 -13.23
C ASN A 468 17.68 -17.47 -13.58
N ILE A 469 16.95 -16.94 -12.60
CA ILE A 469 16.06 -15.78 -12.79
C ILE A 469 16.88 -14.53 -13.16
N LEU A 470 17.95 -14.26 -12.42
CA LEU A 470 18.81 -13.08 -12.64
C LEU A 470 19.45 -13.05 -14.04
N PRO A 471 20.03 -14.16 -14.56
CA PRO A 471 20.47 -14.25 -15.96
C PRO A 471 19.37 -13.95 -16.99
N ILE A 472 18.12 -14.34 -16.74
CA ILE A 472 16.98 -14.07 -17.63
C ILE A 472 16.65 -12.57 -17.60
N CYS A 473 16.56 -11.94 -16.42
CA CYS A 473 16.34 -10.50 -16.29
C CYS A 473 17.46 -9.70 -17.00
N LEU A 474 18.72 -10.12 -16.84
CA LEU A 474 19.85 -9.54 -17.56
C LEU A 474 19.73 -9.72 -19.07
N LYS A 475 19.25 -10.88 -19.55
CA LYS A 475 19.02 -11.08 -20.98
C LYS A 475 17.96 -10.09 -21.50
N LEU A 476 16.84 -9.93 -20.79
CA LEU A 476 15.81 -8.95 -21.13
C LEU A 476 16.36 -7.51 -21.13
N PHE A 477 17.21 -7.15 -20.17
CA PHE A 477 17.86 -5.83 -20.11
C PHE A 477 18.58 -5.48 -21.42
N PHE A 478 19.39 -6.40 -21.96
CA PHE A 478 20.15 -6.18 -23.19
C PHE A 478 19.32 -6.38 -24.47
N ASP A 479 18.32 -7.26 -24.44
CA ASP A 479 17.42 -7.52 -25.58
C ASP A 479 16.48 -6.32 -25.86
N PHE A 480 16.16 -5.51 -24.84
CA PHE A 480 15.27 -4.35 -24.94
C PHE A 480 16.01 -3.01 -24.69
N PRO A 481 16.80 -2.50 -25.66
CA PRO A 481 17.69 -1.34 -25.46
C PRO A 481 17.02 0.00 -25.19
N TRP A 482 15.72 0.13 -25.42
CA TRP A 482 14.97 1.39 -25.33
C TRP A 482 13.96 1.42 -24.17
N ASN A 483 13.93 0.38 -23.31
CA ASN A 483 12.99 0.31 -22.19
C ASN A 483 13.64 0.78 -20.89
N ASN A 484 13.55 2.08 -20.62
CA ASN A 484 14.14 2.69 -19.42
C ASN A 484 13.56 2.14 -18.10
N PHE A 485 12.27 1.78 -18.08
CA PHE A 485 11.64 1.23 -16.88
C PHE A 485 12.26 -0.12 -16.50
N LEU A 486 12.39 -1.04 -17.47
CA LEU A 486 13.07 -2.31 -17.26
C LEU A 486 14.51 -2.10 -16.82
N HIS A 487 15.23 -1.18 -17.45
CA HIS A 487 16.63 -0.92 -17.08
C HIS A 487 16.78 -0.39 -15.66
N SER A 488 15.88 0.49 -15.22
CA SER A 488 15.84 0.99 -13.85
C SER A 488 15.62 -0.13 -12.85
N VAL A 489 14.65 -1.02 -13.12
CA VAL A 489 14.29 -2.13 -12.24
C VAL A 489 15.42 -3.16 -12.14
N VAL A 490 16.01 -3.56 -13.26
CA VAL A 490 17.13 -4.51 -13.26
C VAL A 490 18.38 -3.90 -12.63
N PHE A 491 18.65 -2.61 -12.86
CA PHE A 491 19.77 -1.92 -12.21
C PHE A 491 19.61 -1.92 -10.69
N ASP A 492 18.43 -1.53 -10.19
CA ASP A 492 18.18 -1.50 -8.74
C ASP A 492 18.32 -2.90 -8.13
N MET A 493 17.78 -3.93 -8.78
CA MET A 493 17.94 -5.33 -8.37
C MET A 493 19.43 -5.73 -8.23
N ILE A 494 20.27 -5.39 -9.23
CA ILE A 494 21.72 -5.69 -9.19
C ILE A 494 22.40 -4.91 -8.06
N ALA A 495 22.12 -3.61 -7.95
CA ALA A 495 22.73 -2.74 -6.95
C ALA A 495 22.39 -3.23 -5.53
N LYS A 496 21.13 -3.60 -5.27
CA LYS A 496 20.69 -4.13 -3.97
C LYS A 496 21.35 -5.46 -3.63
N ILE A 497 21.51 -6.38 -4.59
CA ILE A 497 22.22 -7.65 -4.36
C ILE A 497 23.69 -7.40 -3.99
N PHE A 498 24.39 -6.54 -4.74
CA PHE A 498 25.79 -6.23 -4.47
C PHE A 498 25.97 -5.52 -3.13
N ASN A 499 25.12 -4.54 -2.83
CA ASN A 499 25.15 -3.83 -1.56
C ASN A 499 24.83 -4.78 -0.40
N THR A 500 23.83 -5.65 -0.51
CA THR A 500 23.51 -6.66 0.53
C THR A 500 24.72 -7.52 0.85
N TYR A 501 25.45 -7.97 -0.17
CA TYR A 501 26.67 -8.76 0.04
C TYR A 501 27.76 -7.94 0.76
N ILE A 502 27.99 -6.69 0.36
CA ILE A 502 28.95 -5.79 1.03
C ILE A 502 28.57 -5.57 2.50
N TYR A 503 27.31 -5.18 2.77
CA TYR A 503 26.83 -4.97 4.13
C TYR A 503 26.90 -6.24 4.98
N SER A 504 26.61 -7.42 4.40
CA SER A 504 26.74 -8.70 5.11
C SER A 504 28.16 -9.06 5.57
N LEU A 505 29.18 -8.37 5.04
CA LEU A 505 30.57 -8.48 5.47
C LEU A 505 30.92 -7.42 6.52
N GLU A 506 30.32 -6.24 6.45
CA GLU A 506 30.56 -5.12 7.38
C GLU A 506 29.68 -5.17 8.64
N ASN A 507 28.62 -5.99 8.64
CA ASN A 507 27.62 -6.03 9.71
C ASN A 507 28.22 -6.46 11.09
N PRO A 508 27.80 -5.86 12.23
CA PRO A 508 28.23 -6.22 13.59
C PRO A 508 28.05 -7.69 13.99
N TYR A 509 27.06 -8.39 13.44
CA TYR A 509 26.82 -9.83 13.67
C TYR A 509 27.66 -10.72 12.75
N SER A 510 28.57 -10.14 11.96
CA SER A 510 29.48 -10.91 11.11
C SER A 510 30.55 -11.58 11.96
N PHE A 511 30.48 -12.91 12.03
CA PHE A 511 31.52 -13.74 12.63
C PHE A 511 32.28 -14.53 11.56
N PHE A 512 33.60 -14.63 11.73
CA PHE A 512 34.53 -15.15 10.71
C PHE A 512 35.50 -16.17 11.34
N GLU A 513 35.06 -17.41 11.55
CA GLU A 513 35.91 -18.45 12.15
C GLU A 513 36.93 -19.07 11.19
N ASN A 514 36.61 -19.10 9.89
CA ASN A 514 37.30 -19.99 8.94
C ASN A 514 37.86 -19.23 7.73
N VAL A 515 39.19 -19.11 7.67
CA VAL A 515 39.95 -18.43 6.59
C VAL A 515 39.76 -19.09 5.20
N ASN A 516 39.25 -20.33 5.21
CA ASN A 516 39.01 -21.15 4.02
C ASN A 516 37.64 -20.91 3.36
N ASP A 517 36.72 -20.18 3.99
CA ASP A 517 35.46 -19.84 3.33
C ASP A 517 35.71 -18.79 2.25
N ILE A 518 35.38 -19.18 1.01
CA ILE A 518 35.70 -18.43 -0.21
C ILE A 518 34.84 -17.16 -0.31
N SER A 519 33.75 -17.08 0.45
CA SER A 519 32.87 -15.91 0.52
C SER A 519 33.39 -14.75 1.37
N ILE A 520 34.57 -14.87 2.01
CA ILE A 520 35.08 -13.85 2.95
C ILE A 520 36.45 -13.29 2.50
N PRO A 521 36.59 -11.96 2.34
CA PRO A 521 37.88 -11.35 2.00
C PRO A 521 38.88 -11.44 3.16
N LEU A 522 40.17 -11.63 2.87
CA LEU A 522 41.22 -11.84 3.89
C LEU A 522 41.36 -10.68 4.89
N SER A 523 40.99 -9.46 4.48
CA SER A 523 41.01 -8.25 5.30
C SER A 523 40.05 -8.31 6.50
N TYR A 524 38.95 -9.07 6.40
CA TYR A 524 37.93 -9.17 7.45
C TYR A 524 38.33 -10.11 8.61
N PHE A 525 39.39 -10.90 8.46
CA PHE A 525 39.92 -11.77 9.53
C PHE A 525 40.84 -11.04 10.52
N ASN A 526 41.33 -9.83 10.16
CA ASN A 526 42.29 -9.08 10.98
C ASN A 526 41.65 -8.01 11.88
N ASN A 527 40.35 -7.77 11.73
CA ASN A 527 39.59 -6.85 12.57
C ASN A 527 38.49 -7.66 13.25
N GLY A 528 38.76 -8.17 14.46
CA GLY A 528 37.68 -8.65 15.32
C GLY A 528 36.58 -7.58 15.41
N ASN A 529 35.31 -7.98 15.42
CA ASN A 529 34.21 -7.05 15.29
C ASN A 529 34.09 -6.17 16.55
N PRO A 530 34.37 -4.85 16.47
CA PRO A 530 34.40 -3.98 17.65
C PRO A 530 33.00 -3.59 18.14
N ASN A 531 31.94 -4.03 17.46
CA ASN A 531 30.54 -3.64 17.70
C ASN A 531 29.66 -4.82 18.12
N ILE A 532 30.22 -5.92 18.63
CA ILE A 532 29.41 -7.01 19.21
C ILE A 532 28.61 -6.40 20.37
N PRO A 533 27.27 -6.54 20.40
CA PRO A 533 26.49 -6.10 21.55
C PRO A 533 27.01 -6.76 22.82
N GLU A 534 27.55 -5.99 23.76
CA GLU A 534 28.14 -6.52 25.01
C GLU A 534 27.06 -7.10 25.95
N ASP A 535 25.79 -6.78 25.71
CA ASP A 535 24.64 -7.08 26.58
C ASP A 535 23.70 -8.18 26.05
N GLU A 536 24.00 -8.86 24.93
CA GLU A 536 23.14 -9.93 24.38
C GLU A 536 23.49 -11.32 24.92
N ASP A 537 22.45 -12.14 25.20
CA ASP A 537 22.61 -13.54 25.59
C ASP A 537 23.42 -14.32 24.54
N GLU A 538 24.39 -15.14 24.98
CA GLU A 538 25.31 -15.87 24.10
C GLU A 538 24.59 -16.75 23.06
N LYS A 539 23.40 -17.26 23.38
CA LYS A 539 22.55 -18.05 22.49
C LYS A 539 21.92 -17.19 21.38
N CYS A 540 21.41 -16.01 21.72
CA CYS A 540 20.81 -15.04 20.78
C CYS A 540 21.86 -14.48 19.83
N LEU A 541 23.04 -14.15 20.36
CA LEU A 541 24.16 -13.69 19.54
C LEU A 541 24.60 -14.76 18.52
N LYS A 542 24.68 -16.04 18.93
CA LYS A 542 25.02 -17.16 18.04
C LYS A 542 23.96 -17.36 16.93
N LEU A 543 22.68 -17.21 17.25
CA LEU A 543 21.59 -17.32 16.27
C LEU A 543 21.67 -16.20 15.22
N SER A 544 21.82 -14.94 15.66
CA SER A 544 22.01 -13.79 14.76
C SER A 544 23.23 -13.96 13.86
N GLN A 545 24.36 -14.43 14.40
CA GLN A 545 25.56 -14.73 13.62
C GLN A 545 25.34 -15.84 12.58
N GLN A 546 24.62 -16.91 12.95
CA GLN A 546 24.30 -18.00 12.03
C GLN A 546 23.41 -17.52 10.88
N LYS A 547 22.35 -16.76 11.18
CA LYS A 547 21.43 -16.21 10.18
C LYS A 547 22.12 -15.22 9.25
N MET A 548 22.97 -14.34 9.78
CA MET A 548 23.79 -13.42 8.98
C MET A 548 24.76 -14.19 8.04
N SER A 549 25.34 -15.31 8.50
CA SER A 549 26.18 -16.19 7.67
C SER A 549 25.39 -16.83 6.52
N MET A 550 24.13 -17.23 6.75
CA MET A 550 23.25 -17.75 5.70
C MET A 550 22.95 -16.70 4.64
N VAL A 551 22.56 -15.47 5.06
CA VAL A 551 22.33 -14.35 4.15
C VAL A 551 23.57 -14.06 3.30
N ARG A 552 24.76 -14.01 3.92
CA ARG A 552 26.03 -13.79 3.21
C ARG A 552 26.27 -14.83 2.12
N LYS A 553 26.08 -16.13 2.43
CA LYS A 553 26.26 -17.22 1.47
C LYS A 553 25.27 -17.11 0.31
N CYS A 554 24.02 -16.78 0.60
CA CYS A 554 22.99 -16.55 -0.42
C CYS A 554 23.35 -15.36 -1.33
N SER A 555 23.66 -14.19 -0.75
CA SER A 555 24.07 -13.00 -1.51
C SER A 555 25.33 -13.22 -2.35
N TYR A 556 26.27 -14.04 -1.85
CA TYR A 556 27.43 -14.48 -2.64
C TYR A 556 27.02 -15.30 -3.86
N LYS A 557 26.15 -16.31 -3.70
CA LYS A 557 25.65 -17.12 -4.83
C LYS A 557 24.94 -16.25 -5.87
N LEU A 558 24.07 -15.35 -5.45
CA LEU A 558 23.36 -14.41 -6.32
C LEU A 558 24.33 -13.51 -7.11
N THR A 559 25.35 -12.97 -6.42
CA THR A 559 26.41 -12.16 -7.03
C THR A 559 27.18 -12.95 -8.09
N ILE A 560 27.52 -14.21 -7.80
CA ILE A 560 28.19 -15.10 -8.75
C ILE A 560 27.29 -15.44 -9.95
N SER A 561 25.99 -15.68 -9.73
CA SER A 561 25.03 -15.91 -10.81
C SER A 561 25.00 -14.72 -11.78
N ILE A 562 24.95 -13.49 -11.26
CA ILE A 562 25.00 -12.27 -12.09
C ILE A 562 26.29 -12.17 -12.91
N LEU A 563 27.45 -12.34 -12.26
CA LEU A 563 28.76 -12.14 -12.91
C LEU A 563 29.11 -13.26 -13.88
N LYS A 564 28.83 -14.53 -13.53
CA LYS A 564 29.25 -15.71 -14.28
C LYS A 564 28.17 -16.23 -15.22
N GLU A 565 27.00 -16.57 -14.69
CA GLU A 565 25.91 -17.17 -15.48
C GLU A 565 25.23 -16.11 -16.35
N GLY A 566 25.06 -14.90 -15.80
CA GLY A 566 24.58 -13.74 -16.51
C GLY A 566 25.59 -13.14 -17.50
N GLU A 567 26.86 -13.53 -17.40
CA GLU A 567 28.02 -13.00 -18.16
C GLU A 567 28.06 -11.47 -18.20
N LEU A 568 27.70 -10.81 -17.09
CA LEU A 568 27.45 -9.38 -17.04
C LEU A 568 28.61 -8.54 -17.59
N THR A 569 29.86 -8.84 -17.18
CA THR A 569 31.06 -8.11 -17.64
C THR A 569 31.27 -8.22 -19.15
N LYS A 570 31.10 -9.42 -19.73
CA LYS A 570 31.20 -9.63 -21.18
C LYS A 570 30.07 -8.90 -21.93
N LYS A 571 28.86 -8.93 -21.40
CA LYS A 571 27.70 -8.25 -21.99
C LYS A 571 27.85 -6.73 -21.95
N ILE A 572 28.40 -6.16 -20.88
CA ILE A 572 28.74 -4.73 -20.78
C ILE A 572 29.73 -4.33 -21.88
N VAL A 573 30.82 -5.08 -22.05
CA VAL A 573 31.82 -4.80 -23.11
C VAL A 573 31.21 -4.92 -24.50
N LYS A 574 30.35 -5.93 -24.73
CA LYS A 574 29.64 -6.11 -26.00
C LYS A 574 28.66 -4.96 -26.26
N ALA A 575 27.93 -4.53 -25.25
CA ALA A 575 26.97 -3.43 -25.32
C ALA A 575 27.66 -2.10 -25.60
N GLN A 576 28.82 -1.84 -24.98
CA GLN A 576 29.66 -0.67 -25.28
C GLN A 576 30.09 -0.66 -26.75
N ARG A 577 30.62 -1.79 -27.26
CA ARG A 577 31.02 -1.90 -28.67
C ARG A 577 29.84 -1.71 -29.64
N LEU A 578 28.68 -2.25 -29.30
CA LEU A 578 27.46 -2.07 -30.09
C LEU A 578 27.03 -0.61 -30.10
N ASN A 579 27.07 0.06 -28.94
CA ASN A 579 26.78 1.48 -28.84
C ASN A 579 27.75 2.32 -29.68
N ASP A 580 29.05 2.04 -29.61
CA ASP A 580 30.06 2.77 -30.39
C ASP A 580 29.79 2.62 -31.89
N PHE A 581 29.45 1.39 -32.34
CA PHE A 581 29.05 1.13 -33.73
C PHE A 581 27.78 1.87 -34.14
N GLU A 582 26.73 1.86 -33.31
CA GLU A 582 25.47 2.57 -33.60
C GLU A 582 25.67 4.09 -33.65
N VAL A 583 26.50 4.66 -32.78
CA VAL A 583 26.83 6.10 -32.77
C VAL A 583 27.64 6.52 -34.00
N GLU A 584 28.50 5.63 -34.51
CA GLU A 584 29.28 5.88 -35.74
C GLU A 584 28.43 5.90 -37.02
N GLN A 585 27.21 5.34 -36.99
CA GLN A 585 26.31 5.34 -38.15
C GLN A 585 25.71 6.72 -38.46
N PRO A 586 25.37 7.03 -39.73
CA PRO A 586 24.72 8.28 -40.09
C PRO A 586 23.31 8.34 -39.47
N ARG A 587 23.06 9.33 -38.59
CA ARG A 587 21.87 9.44 -37.70
C ARG A 587 21.84 8.41 -36.56
N GLY A 588 23.00 7.84 -36.23
CA GLY A 588 23.21 7.01 -35.06
C GLY A 588 22.80 7.70 -33.77
N VAL A 589 22.18 6.94 -32.87
CA VAL A 589 21.77 7.39 -31.54
C VAL A 589 22.42 6.51 -30.49
N ARG A 590 22.83 7.12 -29.38
CA ARG A 590 23.32 6.38 -28.22
C ARG A 590 22.21 5.45 -27.70
N LEU A 591 22.54 4.21 -27.40
CA LEU A 591 21.58 3.24 -26.88
C LEU A 591 21.01 3.71 -25.52
N GLY A 592 19.73 3.43 -25.27
CA GLY A 592 19.01 3.92 -24.09
C GLY A 592 19.60 3.46 -22.75
N TYR A 593 20.00 2.18 -22.65
CA TYR A 593 20.57 1.63 -21.40
C TYR A 593 21.95 2.14 -21.02
N MET A 594 22.62 2.95 -21.85
CA MET A 594 24.04 3.24 -21.65
C MET A 594 24.34 3.99 -20.34
N GLY A 595 23.39 4.79 -19.83
CA GLY A 595 23.52 5.39 -18.50
C GLY A 595 23.54 4.33 -17.40
N TYR A 596 22.60 3.39 -17.43
CA TYR A 596 22.52 2.28 -16.50
C TYR A 596 23.76 1.38 -16.57
N ILE A 597 24.32 1.13 -17.77
CA ILE A 597 25.56 0.36 -17.90
C ILE A 597 26.72 1.03 -17.15
N THR A 598 26.84 2.36 -17.22
CA THR A 598 27.87 3.09 -16.46
C THR A 598 27.67 2.89 -14.96
N HIS A 599 26.43 3.06 -14.46
CA HIS A 599 26.14 2.84 -13.05
C HIS A 599 26.38 1.39 -12.60
N ILE A 600 25.97 0.39 -13.39
CA ILE A 600 26.26 -1.02 -13.11
C ILE A 600 27.78 -1.25 -13.05
N SER A 601 28.54 -0.62 -13.94
CA SER A 601 30.00 -0.74 -13.96
C SER A 601 30.63 -0.14 -12.70
N ASP A 602 30.13 1.00 -12.23
CA ASP A 602 30.58 1.61 -10.98
C ASP A 602 30.27 0.72 -9.77
N GLU A 603 29.09 0.09 -9.71
CA GLU A 603 28.74 -0.88 -8.66
C GLU A 603 29.62 -2.13 -8.71
N ILE A 604 29.96 -2.64 -9.89
CA ILE A 604 30.92 -3.76 -10.04
C ILE A 604 32.30 -3.35 -9.53
N CYS A 605 32.76 -2.13 -9.84
CA CYS A 605 34.05 -1.62 -9.33
C CYS A 605 34.04 -1.56 -7.80
N LYS A 606 33.00 -0.97 -7.18
CA LYS A 606 32.84 -0.95 -5.71
C LYS A 606 32.88 -2.35 -5.11
N LEU A 607 32.14 -3.29 -5.70
CA LEU A 607 32.12 -4.68 -5.27
C LEU A 607 33.50 -5.33 -5.33
N ILE A 608 34.25 -5.11 -6.41
CA ILE A 608 35.61 -5.67 -6.58
C ILE A 608 36.60 -5.00 -5.64
N ASP A 609 36.52 -3.69 -5.42
CA ASP A 609 37.41 -2.98 -4.51
C ASP A 609 37.26 -3.46 -3.07
N THR A 610 36.02 -3.68 -2.62
CA THR A 610 35.72 -4.16 -1.26
C THR A 610 35.91 -5.67 -1.10
N CYS A 611 35.48 -6.46 -2.09
CA CYS A 611 35.35 -7.92 -1.97
C CYS A 611 36.28 -8.73 -2.90
N GLY A 612 37.15 -8.08 -3.67
CA GLY A 612 37.92 -8.70 -4.75
C GLY A 612 38.78 -9.88 -4.32
N SER A 613 39.28 -9.92 -3.08
CA SER A 613 40.07 -11.06 -2.59
C SER A 613 39.25 -12.33 -2.32
N ALA A 614 37.96 -12.21 -1.97
CA ALA A 614 37.03 -13.33 -1.83
C ALA A 614 36.60 -13.86 -3.21
N LEU A 615 36.26 -12.94 -4.12
CA LEU A 615 35.87 -13.27 -5.49
C LEU A 615 37.02 -13.89 -6.30
N ASN A 616 38.28 -13.57 -6.01
CA ASN A 616 39.45 -14.14 -6.72
C ASN A 616 39.89 -15.54 -6.23
N LYS A 617 39.59 -15.93 -4.98
CA LYS A 617 40.07 -17.20 -4.38
C LYS A 617 39.49 -18.46 -5.05
N SER A 618 38.39 -18.35 -5.77
CA SER A 618 37.66 -19.49 -6.36
C SER A 618 38.10 -19.85 -7.78
N ASN A 619 39.37 -19.61 -8.15
CA ASN A 619 39.88 -19.78 -9.52
C ASN A 619 39.08 -18.96 -10.55
N PHE A 620 38.64 -17.76 -10.17
CA PHE A 620 37.98 -16.84 -11.07
C PHE A 620 39.02 -16.03 -11.87
N LYS A 621 39.12 -16.29 -13.18
CA LYS A 621 39.62 -15.28 -14.12
C LYS A 621 38.42 -14.43 -14.53
N ILE A 622 38.24 -13.30 -13.86
CA ILE A 622 37.35 -12.20 -14.32
C ILE A 622 37.93 -11.62 -15.61
#